data_AF-A0A2X2DKA2-F1
#
_entry.id   AF-A0A2X2DKA2-F1
#
_cell.length_a   1.000
_cell.length_b   1.000
_cell.length_c   1.000
_cell.angle_alpha   90.00
_cell.angle_beta   90.00
_cell.angle_gamma   90.00
#
_symmetry.space_group_name_H-M   'P 1'
#
loop_
_entity.id
_entity.type
_entity.pdbx_description
1 polymer ?
#
loop_
_entity_poly.entity_id
_entity_poly.type
_entity_poly.pdbx_seq_one_letter_code
_entity_poly.pdbx_strand_id
1 'polypeptide(L)'
;MVPYQPVLTFWFEECTPKQWFQKDSAFDKEIKDRFGELCISASRAELASWRESIEGRLGEIIILDQFSRNIWRDTPKAFAKIIWR
;
A
#
# COMPACT_ATOMS: atom_id res chain seq x y z
N MET A 1 -3.76 -4.74 -17.44
CA MET A 1 -3.61 -3.53 -16.60
C MET A 1 -3.93 -3.94 -15.17
N VAL A 2 -3.05 -3.67 -14.21
CA VAL A 2 -3.31 -4.00 -12.81
C VAL A 2 -4.33 -2.99 -12.26
N PRO A 3 -5.46 -3.42 -11.66
CA PRO A 3 -6.48 -2.49 -11.16
C PRO A 3 -6.07 -1.86 -9.82
N TYR A 4 -6.32 -0.56 -9.65
CA TYR A 4 -6.10 0.16 -8.39
C TYR A 4 -7.31 0.13 -7.45
N GLN A 5 -8.49 -0.16 -7.98
CA GLN A 5 -9.76 -0.21 -7.23
C GLN A 5 -9.69 -1.11 -5.99
N PRO A 6 -9.08 -2.31 -6.02
CA PRO A 6 -8.98 -3.15 -4.82
C PRO A 6 -8.24 -2.50 -3.65
N VAL A 7 -7.26 -1.62 -3.92
CA VAL A 7 -6.55 -0.87 -2.88
C VAL A 7 -7.47 0.16 -2.25
N LEU A 8 -8.19 0.91 -3.08
CA LEU A 8 -9.09 1.97 -2.62
C LEU A 8 -10.28 1.38 -1.85
N THR A 9 -10.91 0.33 -2.38
CA THR A 9 -12.00 -0.38 -1.70
C THR A 9 -11.53 -0.94 -0.37
N PHE A 10 -10.36 -1.60 -0.33
CA PHE A 10 -9.83 -2.10 0.93
C PHE A 10 -9.58 -0.96 1.93
N TRP A 11 -8.94 0.12 1.49
CA TRP A 11 -8.55 1.20 2.39
C TRP A 11 -9.71 2.06 2.89
N PHE A 12 -10.72 2.31 2.06
CA PHE A 12 -11.82 3.22 2.38
C PHE A 12 -13.12 2.51 2.78
N GLU A 13 -13.35 1.28 2.34
CA GLU A 13 -14.60 0.55 2.62
C GLU A 13 -14.40 -0.60 3.61
N GLU A 14 -13.31 -1.35 3.50
CA GLU A 14 -13.04 -2.50 4.38
C GLU A 14 -12.31 -2.10 5.67
N CYS A 15 -11.49 -1.06 5.62
CA CYS A 15 -10.73 -0.55 6.77
C CYS A 15 -11.47 0.56 7.50
N THR A 16 -11.29 0.60 8.81
CA THR A 16 -11.71 1.73 9.64
C THR A 16 -10.54 2.69 9.88
N PRO A 17 -10.80 4.00 10.05
CA PRO A 17 -9.75 4.97 10.38
C PRO A 17 -8.93 4.59 11.62
N LYS A 18 -9.52 3.85 12.56
CA LYS A 18 -8.84 3.35 13.76
C LYS A 18 -7.75 2.33 13.41
N GLN A 19 -7.99 1.46 12.43
CA GLN A 19 -7.02 0.44 11.98
C GLN A 19 -5.81 1.04 11.27
N TRP A 20 -5.94 2.23 10.67
CA TRP A 20 -4.81 2.93 10.02
C TRP A 20 -3.71 3.31 11.04
N PHE A 21 -4.10 3.68 12.26
CA PHE A 21 -3.17 4.14 13.29
C PHE A 21 -2.85 3.09 14.36
N GLN A 22 -3.72 2.08 14.53
CA GLN A 22 -3.52 1.03 15.52
C GLN A 22 -2.47 0.01 15.02
N LYS A 23 -1.53 -0.35 15.90
CA LYS A 23 -0.65 -1.50 15.66
C LYS A 23 -1.47 -2.78 15.83
N ASP A 24 -1.70 -3.49 14.74
CA ASP A 24 -2.42 -4.75 14.71
C ASP A 24 -1.69 -5.71 13.76
N SER A 25 -1.09 -6.76 14.34
CA SER A 25 -0.32 -7.75 13.58
C SER A 25 -1.19 -8.60 12.65
N ALA A 26 -2.48 -8.79 12.97
CA ALA A 26 -3.39 -9.51 12.09
C ALA A 26 -3.71 -8.64 10.86
N PHE A 27 -3.94 -7.35 11.08
CA PHE A 27 -4.15 -6.39 9.99
C PHE A 27 -2.91 -6.21 9.12
N ASP A 28 -1.72 -6.09 9.73
CA ASP A 28 -0.45 -6.01 9.00
C ASP A 28 -0.23 -7.27 8.13
N LYS A 29 -0.60 -8.46 8.64
CA LYS A 29 -0.54 -9.72 7.90
C LYS A 29 -1.52 -9.73 6.73
N GLU A 30 -2.75 -9.28 6.94
CA GLU A 30 -3.77 -9.19 5.89
C GLU A 30 -3.30 -8.29 4.73
N ILE A 31 -2.75 -7.11 5.05
CA ILE A 31 -2.18 -6.20 4.04
C ILE A 31 -1.04 -6.88 3.29
N LYS A 32 -0.15 -7.57 4.00
CA LYS A 32 0.98 -8.28 3.38
C LYS A 32 0.52 -9.39 2.45
N ASP A 33 -0.45 -10.18 2.87
CA ASP A 33 -0.94 -11.32 2.09
C ASP A 33 -1.70 -10.85 0.83
N ARG A 34 -2.49 -9.78 0.93
CA ARG A 34 -3.28 -9.24 -0.20
C ARG A 34 -2.49 -8.34 -1.15
N PHE A 35 -1.61 -7.49 -0.60
CA PHE A 35 -0.97 -6.39 -1.34
C PHE A 35 0.55 -6.43 -1.32
N GLY A 36 1.17 -7.46 -0.73
CA GLY A 36 2.63 -7.56 -0.65
C GLY A 36 3.32 -7.59 -2.01
N GLU A 37 2.79 -8.37 -2.96
CA GLU A 37 3.31 -8.39 -4.34
C GLU A 37 3.12 -7.03 -5.03
N LEU A 38 1.99 -6.38 -4.79
CA LEU A 38 1.68 -5.08 -5.37
C LEU A 38 2.58 -3.97 -4.83
N CYS A 39 2.93 -4.02 -3.54
CA CYS A 39 3.96 -3.16 -2.94
C CYS A 39 5.33 -3.38 -3.60
N ILE A 40 5.69 -4.62 -3.93
CA ILE A 40 6.95 -4.93 -4.62
C ILE A 40 6.92 -4.35 -6.05
N SER A 41 5.84 -4.56 -6.81
CA SER A 41 5.69 -3.99 -8.15
C SER A 41 5.68 -2.46 -8.16
N ALA A 42 4.99 -1.83 -7.19
CA ALA A 42 5.04 -0.38 -7.00
C ALA A 42 6.48 0.10 -6.75
N SER A 43 7.26 -0.66 -5.97
CA SER A 43 8.68 -0.35 -5.71
C SER A 43 9.61 -0.45 -6.91
N ARG A 44 9.16 -1.10 -7.99
CA ARG A 44 9.88 -1.24 -9.25
C ARG A 44 9.34 -0.30 -10.34
N ALA A 45 8.45 0.63 -9.99
CA ALA A 45 7.74 1.51 -10.92
C ALA A 45 6.91 0.77 -11.99
N GLU A 46 6.47 -0.46 -11.71
CA GLU A 46 5.67 -1.28 -12.64
C GLU A 46 4.19 -0.85 -12.70
N LEU A 47 3.77 0.10 -11.86
CA LEU A 47 2.40 0.65 -11.80
C LEU A 47 2.25 1.99 -12.53
N ALA A 48 3.11 2.29 -13.52
CA ALA A 48 3.12 3.58 -14.22
C ALA A 48 1.75 3.99 -14.79
N SER A 49 0.92 3.02 -15.23
CA SER A 49 -0.42 3.28 -15.77
C SER A 49 -1.40 3.84 -14.74
N TRP A 50 -1.13 3.68 -13.43
CA TRP A 50 -1.99 4.25 -12.38
C TRP A 50 -1.90 5.78 -12.33
N ARG A 51 -0.83 6.36 -12.87
CA ARG A 51 -0.60 7.81 -12.88
C ARG A 51 -1.47 8.53 -13.92
N GLU A 52 -2.20 7.79 -14.75
CA GLU A 52 -3.14 8.31 -15.74
C GLU A 52 -4.44 8.84 -15.11
N SER A 53 -4.77 8.43 -13.88
CA SER A 53 -5.93 8.92 -13.14
C SER A 53 -5.56 9.41 -11.74
N ILE A 54 -6.41 10.26 -11.17
CA ILE A 54 -6.23 10.78 -9.80
C ILE A 54 -6.36 9.61 -8.80
N GLU A 55 -7.33 8.74 -9.02
CA GLU A 55 -7.62 7.57 -8.19
C GLU A 55 -6.50 6.54 -8.24
N GLY A 56 -5.93 6.29 -9.42
CA GLY A 56 -4.78 5.40 -9.55
C GLY A 56 -3.56 5.95 -8.81
N ARG A 57 -3.31 7.27 -8.91
CA ARG A 57 -2.23 7.92 -8.18
C ARG A 57 -2.43 7.87 -6.66
N LEU A 58 -3.67 8.01 -6.19
CA LEU A 58 -4.02 7.82 -4.79
C LEU A 58 -3.75 6.38 -4.33
N GLY A 59 -4.12 5.39 -5.15
CA GLY A 59 -3.81 3.98 -4.90
C GLY A 59 -2.31 3.74 -4.78
N GLU A 60 -1.50 4.32 -5.68
CA GLU A 60 -0.04 4.23 -5.65
C GLU A 60 0.52 4.82 -4.34
N ILE A 61 0.03 5.98 -3.89
CA ILE A 61 0.42 6.60 -2.62
C ILE A 61 0.09 5.69 -1.44
N ILE A 62 -1.12 5.12 -1.38
CA ILE A 62 -1.54 4.24 -0.27
C ILE A 62 -0.63 3.02 -0.17
N ILE A 63 -0.32 2.37 -1.29
CA ILE A 63 0.60 1.22 -1.30
C ILE A 63 1.98 1.63 -0.80
N LEU A 64 2.54 2.70 -1.38
CA LEU A 64 3.93 3.09 -1.14
C LEU A 64 4.16 3.69 0.24
N ASP A 65 3.18 4.36 0.82
CA ASP A 65 3.32 5.03 2.11
C ASP A 65 2.57 4.34 3.25
N GLN A 66 1.34 3.86 3.05
CA GLN A 66 0.57 3.23 4.12
C GLN A 66 0.90 1.75 4.24
N PHE A 67 0.72 0.97 3.17
CA PHE A 67 0.95 -0.48 3.22
C PHE A 67 2.41 -0.83 3.48
N SER A 68 3.36 -0.06 2.96
CA SER A 68 4.78 -0.24 3.25
C SER A 68 5.09 -0.24 4.76
N ARG A 69 4.47 0.67 5.52
CA ARG A 69 4.64 0.79 6.97
C ARG A 69 4.01 -0.39 7.72
N ASN A 70 2.87 -0.88 7.26
CA ASN A 70 2.22 -2.07 7.82
C ASN A 70 3.04 -3.35 7.52
N ILE A 71 3.48 -3.55 6.27
CA ILE A 71 4.17 -4.77 5.83
C ILE A 71 5.57 -4.91 6.43
N TRP A 72 6.30 -3.80 6.53
CA TRP A 72 7.69 -3.78 7.00
C TRP A 72 7.83 -3.26 8.43
N ARG A 73 6.73 -3.23 9.20
CA ARG A 73 6.71 -2.74 10.58
C ARG A 73 7.86 -3.36 11.39
N ASP A 74 8.48 -2.54 12.22
CA ASP A 74 9.63 -2.90 13.07
C ASP A 74 10.89 -3.34 12.29
N THR A 75 10.93 -3.15 10.96
CA THR A 75 12.15 -3.34 10.16
C THR A 75 12.66 -2.01 9.62
N PRO A 76 13.97 -1.86 9.39
CA PRO A 76 14.52 -0.68 8.72
C PRO A 76 13.91 -0.44 7.33
N LYS A 77 13.32 -1.48 6.71
CA LYS A 77 12.64 -1.39 5.40
C LYS A 77 11.36 -0.57 5.43
N ALA A 78 10.69 -0.41 6.57
CA ALA A 78 9.53 0.48 6.69
C ALA A 78 9.89 1.96 6.44
N PHE A 79 11.16 2.31 6.65
CA PHE A 79 11.69 3.66 6.44
C PHE A 79 12.79 3.71 5.38
N ALA A 80 13.13 2.57 4.77
CA ALA A 80 14.18 2.48 3.76
C ALA A 80 13.69 3.18 2.50
N LYS A 81 13.93 4.49 2.49
CA LYS A 81 13.78 5.42 1.37
C LYS A 81 12.49 5.19 0.60
N ILE A 82 11.47 5.96 1.01
CA ILE A 82 10.62 6.74 0.10
C ILE A 82 10.80 6.28 -1.35
N ILE A 83 9.89 5.39 -1.73
CA ILE A 83 9.81 4.73 -3.03
C ILE A 83 9.26 5.75 -4.05
N TRP A 84 9.93 6.89 -4.17
CA TRP A 84 9.63 7.97 -5.10
C TRP A 84 10.80 8.25 -6.06
N ARG A 85 11.75 7.31 -6.18
CA ARG A 85 12.80 7.42 -7.20
C ARG A 85 12.26 7.12 -8.59
#